data_AF-A0A2E2TEV5-F1
#
_entry.id   AF-A0A2E2TEV5-F1
#
_cell.length_a   1.000
_cell.length_b   1.000
_cell.length_c   1.000
_cell.angle_alpha   90.00
_cell.angle_beta   90.00
_cell.angle_gamma   90.00
#
_symmetry.space_group_name_H-M   'P 1'
#
loop_
_entity.id
_entity.type
_entity.pdbx_description
1 polymer ?
#
loop_
_entity_poly.entity_id
_entity_poly.type
_entity_poly.pdbx_seq_one_letter_code
_entity_poly.pdbx_strand_id
1 'polypeptide(L)'
;MNLRQKKIAVFGGLFLSTLFLCLFFINGFLSSFTEDLLRERLSEQPNKLYNISFEKLKLGVFKGEIKLSNIIMSIDTNYLDSLKTSKHYPKSLYSGTVDEIKLSGINALDI
;
A
#
# COMPACT_ATOMS: atom_id res chain seq x y z
N MET A 1 -47.52 14.07 -6.45
CA MET A 1 -46.16 14.13 -7.03
C MET A 1 -46.25 13.85 -8.52
N ASN A 2 -45.87 14.82 -9.35
CA ASN A 2 -46.11 14.80 -10.79
C ASN A 2 -45.22 13.76 -11.49
N LEU A 3 -45.69 13.09 -12.57
CA LEU A 3 -44.96 12.00 -13.26
C LEU A 3 -43.54 12.39 -13.69
N ARG A 4 -43.32 13.68 -14.00
CA ARG A 4 -41.99 14.26 -14.31
C ARG A 4 -41.04 14.26 -13.11
N GLN A 5 -41.53 14.59 -11.91
CA GLN A 5 -40.72 14.63 -10.68
C GLN A 5 -40.32 13.22 -10.21
N LYS A 6 -41.19 12.22 -10.40
CA LYS A 6 -40.85 10.81 -10.14
C LYS A 6 -39.72 10.32 -11.05
N LYS A 7 -39.75 10.66 -12.34
CA LYS A 7 -38.68 10.27 -13.28
C LYS A 7 -37.34 10.93 -12.91
N ILE A 8 -37.33 12.22 -12.59
CA ILE A 8 -36.11 12.94 -12.19
C ILE A 8 -35.55 12.36 -10.88
N ALA A 9 -36.39 12.04 -9.90
CA ALA A 9 -35.96 11.43 -8.65
C ALA A 9 -35.36 10.01 -8.87
N VAL A 10 -35.95 9.21 -9.75
CA VAL A 10 -35.43 7.88 -10.10
C VAL A 10 -34.09 7.98 -10.84
N PHE A 11 -33.98 8.84 -11.85
CA PHE A 11 -32.72 9.05 -12.57
C PHE A 11 -31.63 9.65 -11.67
N GLY A 12 -31.96 10.62 -10.82
CA GLY A 12 -31.04 11.20 -9.85
C GLY A 12 -30.57 10.19 -8.82
N GLY A 13 -31.48 9.34 -8.30
CA GLY A 13 -31.14 8.26 -7.39
C GLY A 13 -30.26 7.20 -8.04
N LEU A 14 -30.54 6.83 -9.30
CA LEU A 14 -29.72 5.89 -10.07
C LEU A 14 -28.31 6.45 -10.29
N PHE A 15 -28.18 7.74 -10.63
CA PHE A 15 -26.90 8.39 -10.84
C PHE A 15 -26.06 8.45 -9.55
N LEU A 16 -26.67 8.83 -8.41
CA LEU A 16 -25.98 8.82 -7.12
C LEU A 16 -25.55 7.41 -6.69
N SER A 17 -26.41 6.41 -6.92
CA SER A 17 -26.11 5.01 -6.60
C SER A 17 -24.91 4.51 -7.41
N THR A 18 -24.89 4.78 -8.73
CA THR A 18 -23.77 4.44 -9.61
C THR A 18 -22.49 5.17 -9.20
N LEU A 19 -22.58 6.45 -8.83
CA LEU A 19 -21.42 7.23 -8.35
C LEU A 19 -20.84 6.61 -7.07
N PHE A 20 -21.69 6.24 -6.11
CA PHE A 20 -21.27 5.56 -4.89
C PHE A 20 -20.61 4.21 -5.17
N LEU A 21 -21.17 3.43 -6.10
CA LEU A 21 -20.56 2.17 -6.54
C LEU A 21 -19.18 2.40 -7.13
N CYS A 22 -19.02 3.35 -8.06
CA CYS A 22 -17.72 3.67 -8.64
C CYS A 22 -16.70 4.06 -7.57
N LEU A 23 -17.08 4.93 -6.63
CA LEU A 23 -16.19 5.33 -5.53
C LEU A 23 -15.77 4.13 -4.67
N PHE A 24 -16.70 3.21 -4.38
CA PHE A 24 -16.39 2.00 -3.61
C PHE A 24 -15.38 1.11 -4.34
N PHE A 25 -15.59 0.88 -5.65
CA PHE A 25 -14.68 0.08 -6.47
C PHE A 25 -13.31 0.72 -6.62
N ILE A 26 -13.23 2.04 -6.82
CA ILE A 26 -11.97 2.78 -6.92
C ILE A 26 -11.15 2.63 -5.64
N ASN A 27 -11.78 2.77 -4.46
CA ASN A 27 -11.08 2.62 -3.19
C ASN A 27 -10.49 1.21 -3.01
N GLY A 28 -11.28 0.17 -3.32
CA GLY A 28 -10.81 -1.21 -3.22
C GLY A 28 -9.69 -1.52 -4.21
N PHE A 29 -9.86 -1.11 -5.47
CA PHE A 29 -8.88 -1.34 -6.53
C PHE A 29 -7.56 -0.61 -6.25
N LEU A 30 -7.62 0.65 -5.80
CA LEU A 30 -6.42 1.43 -5.51
C LEU A 30 -5.63 0.85 -4.34
N SER A 31 -6.32 0.31 -3.32
CA SER A 31 -5.68 -0.41 -2.20
C SER A 31 -4.88 -1.62 -2.69
N SER A 32 -5.49 -2.46 -3.53
CA SER A 32 -4.83 -3.66 -4.07
C SER A 32 -3.67 -3.29 -4.98
N PHE A 33 -3.89 -2.37 -5.92
CA PHE A 33 -2.86 -1.96 -6.88
C PHE A 33 -1.62 -1.37 -6.19
N THR A 34 -1.83 -0.57 -5.14
CA THR A 34 -0.72 0.04 -4.39
C THR A 34 0.01 -0.99 -3.54
N GLU A 35 -0.70 -1.97 -2.98
CA GLU A 35 -0.09 -3.08 -2.27
C GLU A 35 0.82 -3.90 -3.20
N ASP A 36 0.31 -4.26 -4.38
CA ASP A 36 1.06 -5.02 -5.39
C ASP A 36 2.30 -4.23 -5.86
N LEU A 37 2.15 -2.95 -6.15
CA LEU A 37 3.24 -2.09 -6.60
C LEU A 37 4.32 -1.91 -5.51
N LEU A 38 3.93 -1.81 -4.24
CA LEU A 38 4.89 -1.77 -3.12
C LEU A 38 5.60 -3.12 -2.93
N ARG A 39 4.89 -4.24 -3.05
CA ARG A 39 5.50 -5.58 -3.00
C ARG A 39 6.49 -5.77 -4.13
N GLU A 40 6.14 -5.37 -5.34
CA GLU A 40 7.01 -5.43 -6.52
C GLU A 40 8.27 -4.58 -6.30
N ARG A 41 8.12 -3.31 -5.91
CA ARG A 41 9.26 -2.40 -5.66
C ARG A 41 10.19 -2.86 -4.53
N LEU A 42 9.65 -3.51 -3.51
CA LEU A 42 10.45 -4.06 -2.42
C LEU A 42 11.14 -5.37 -2.81
N SER A 43 10.53 -6.16 -3.72
CA SER A 43 11.10 -7.41 -4.22
C SER A 43 12.15 -7.20 -5.32
N GLU A 44 12.01 -6.15 -6.14
CA GLU A 44 12.87 -5.87 -7.30
C GLU A 44 14.26 -5.33 -6.96
N GLN A 45 14.63 -5.14 -5.69
CA GLN A 45 15.94 -4.61 -5.31
C GLN A 45 16.93 -5.75 -5.03
N PRO A 46 17.66 -6.27 -6.04
CA PRO A 46 18.22 -7.63 -5.99
C PRO A 46 19.56 -7.72 -5.24
N ASN A 47 19.99 -6.67 -4.55
CA ASN A 47 21.32 -6.56 -3.93
C ASN A 47 21.25 -5.77 -2.62
N LYS A 48 20.44 -6.23 -1.66
CA LYS A 48 20.32 -5.58 -0.36
C LYS A 48 20.69 -6.54 0.76
N LEU A 49 21.51 -6.04 1.68
CA LEU A 49 21.84 -6.72 2.94
C LEU A 49 20.60 -6.97 3.81
N TYR A 50 19.56 -6.15 3.65
CA TYR A 50 18.31 -6.24 4.38
C TYR A 50 17.16 -6.52 3.43
N ASN A 51 16.41 -7.57 3.76
CA ASN A 51 15.12 -7.85 3.18
C ASN A 51 14.04 -7.19 4.06
N ILE A 52 13.19 -6.38 3.44
CA ILE A 52 12.08 -5.69 4.10
C ILE A 52 10.80 -6.30 3.56
N SER A 53 10.08 -7.02 4.41
CA SER A 53 8.77 -7.57 4.08
C SER A 53 7.70 -6.93 4.96
N PHE A 54 6.46 -6.95 4.49
CA PHE A 54 5.29 -6.47 5.22
C PHE A 54 4.12 -7.41 4.99
N GLU A 55 3.28 -7.57 6.01
CA GLU A 55 2.14 -8.49 5.93
C GLU A 55 0.96 -7.85 5.21
N LYS A 56 0.60 -6.62 5.60
CA LYS A 56 -0.60 -5.93 5.10
C LYS A 56 -0.32 -4.46 4.82
N LEU A 57 -0.90 -3.96 3.73
CA LEU A 57 -0.98 -2.55 3.40
C LEU A 57 -2.45 -2.12 3.36
N LYS A 58 -2.80 -1.04 4.06
CA LYS A 58 -4.12 -0.44 4.04
C LYS A 58 -4.02 1.00 3.57
N LEU A 59 -4.76 1.31 2.51
CA LEU A 59 -4.94 2.68 2.05
C LEU A 59 -6.28 3.23 2.54
N GLY A 60 -6.22 4.35 3.26
CA GLY A 60 -7.36 5.20 3.54
C GLY A 60 -7.37 6.37 2.56
N VAL A 61 -7.78 6.16 1.31
CA VAL A 61 -7.75 7.18 0.25
C VAL A 61 -8.51 8.46 0.67
N PHE A 62 -9.69 8.31 1.26
CA PHE A 62 -10.48 9.44 1.76
C PHE A 62 -9.82 10.20 2.93
N LYS A 63 -8.97 9.52 3.71
CA LYS A 63 -8.26 10.12 4.85
C LYS A 63 -6.83 10.54 4.48
N GLY A 64 -6.35 10.21 3.29
CA GLY A 64 -4.96 10.36 2.91
C GLY A 64 -4.00 9.61 3.82
N GLU A 65 -4.37 8.38 4.19
CA GLU A 65 -3.60 7.56 5.14
C GLU A 65 -3.07 6.29 4.46
N ILE A 66 -1.82 5.95 4.73
CA ILE A 66 -1.23 4.65 4.38
C ILE A 66 -0.81 3.98 5.68
N LYS A 67 -1.26 2.76 5.89
CA LYS A 67 -0.91 1.95 7.05
C LYS A 67 -0.26 0.66 6.58
N LEU A 68 0.98 0.43 7.00
CA LEU A 68 1.68 -0.82 6.83
C LEU A 68 1.69 -1.55 8.18
N SER A 69 1.35 -2.83 8.17
CA SER A 69 1.33 -3.67 9.36
C SER A 69 2.34 -4.80 9.24
N ASN A 70 2.96 -5.13 10.37
CA ASN A 70 3.94 -6.21 10.54
C ASN A 70 5.07 -6.10 9.52
N ILE A 71 5.84 -5.02 9.62
CA ILE A 71 7.04 -4.82 8.81
C ILE A 71 8.18 -5.58 9.48
N ILE A 72 8.80 -6.48 8.73
CA ILE A 72 9.89 -7.32 9.19
C ILE A 72 11.12 -6.95 8.40
N MET A 73 12.17 -6.56 9.12
CA MET A 73 13.50 -6.35 8.56
C MET A 73 14.37 -7.55 8.92
N SER A 74 14.67 -8.38 7.94
CA SER A 74 15.55 -9.54 8.07
C SER A 74 16.82 -9.34 7.26
N ILE A 75 17.90 -10.00 7.67
CA ILE A 75 19.18 -9.95 6.96
C ILE A 75 19.14 -11.00 5.85
N ASP A 76 19.53 -10.61 4.64
CA ASP A 76 19.70 -11.56 3.54
C ASP A 76 21.03 -12.30 3.73
N THR A 77 20.94 -13.58 4.11
CA THR A 77 22.12 -14.43 4.34
C THR A 77 22.92 -14.69 3.08
N ASN A 78 22.29 -14.73 1.91
CA ASN A 78 22.96 -14.98 0.64
C ASN A 78 23.83 -13.77 0.25
N TYR A 79 23.29 -12.57 0.43
CA TYR A 79 24.06 -11.34 0.20
C TYR A 79 25.13 -11.13 1.28
N LEU A 80 24.82 -11.45 2.53
CA LEU A 80 25.78 -11.39 3.64
C LEU A 80 26.99 -12.30 3.41
N ASP A 81 26.79 -13.50 2.88
CA ASP A 81 27.89 -14.43 2.56
C ASP A 81 28.76 -13.92 1.41
N SER A 82 28.16 -13.22 0.43
CA SER A 82 28.92 -12.50 -0.62
C SER A 82 29.75 -11.32 -0.07
N LEU A 83 29.31 -10.72 1.04
CA LEU A 83 30.03 -9.67 1.76
C LEU A 83 31.12 -10.19 2.70
N LYS A 84 31.17 -11.51 2.99
CA LYS A 84 32.28 -12.11 3.75
C LYS A 84 33.52 -12.30 2.88
N THR A 85 33.33 -12.57 1.59
CA THR A 85 34.41 -12.73 0.61
C THR A 85 34.97 -11.39 0.13
N SER A 86 34.16 -10.32 0.14
CA SER A 86 34.67 -8.96 0.03
C SER A 86 35.06 -8.43 1.42
N LYS A 87 36.13 -7.65 1.57
CA LYS A 87 36.59 -7.12 2.88
C LYS A 87 35.62 -6.09 3.54
N HIS A 88 34.35 -6.05 3.12
CA HIS A 88 33.33 -5.08 3.50
C HIS A 88 32.26 -5.66 4.42
N TYR A 89 32.61 -6.68 5.22
CA TYR A 89 31.68 -7.30 6.15
C TYR A 89 31.26 -6.31 7.27
N PRO A 90 29.95 -6.06 7.48
CA PRO A 90 29.48 -5.18 8.55
C PRO A 90 29.78 -5.78 9.93
N LYS A 91 30.30 -4.95 10.85
CA LYS A 91 30.64 -5.39 12.22
C LYS A 91 29.42 -5.68 13.10
N SER A 92 28.29 -5.04 12.81
CA SER A 92 27.03 -5.20 13.53
C SER A 92 25.89 -5.27 12.53
N LEU A 93 24.99 -6.23 12.76
CA LEU A 93 23.77 -6.41 11.99
C LEU A 93 22.58 -6.26 12.93
N TYR A 94 21.51 -5.64 12.45
CA TYR A 94 20.32 -5.40 13.25
C TYR A 94 19.11 -6.02 12.56
N SER A 95 18.34 -6.81 13.30
CA SER A 95 17.01 -7.24 12.87
C SER A 95 15.98 -6.53 13.72
N GLY A 96 14.81 -6.29 13.14
CA GLY A 96 13.75 -5.57 13.80
C GLY A 96 12.40 -5.88 13.19
N THR A 97 11.39 -5.89 14.05
CA THR A 97 9.99 -5.94 13.65
C THR A 97 9.34 -4.64 14.07
N VAL A 98 8.52 -4.08 13.18
CA VAL A 98 7.69 -2.92 13.46
C VAL A 98 6.26 -3.32 13.25
N ASP A 99 5.48 -3.31 14.33
CA ASP A 99 4.10 -3.78 14.31
C ASP A 99 3.22 -2.94 13.38
N GLU A 100 3.38 -1.62 13.40
CA GLU A 100 2.60 -0.73 12.55
C GLU A 100 3.36 0.56 12.23
N ILE A 101 3.35 0.93 10.94
CA ILE A 101 3.71 2.28 10.48
C ILE A 101 2.47 2.90 9.87
N LYS A 102 2.06 4.05 10.42
CA LYS A 102 0.98 4.87 9.87
C LYS A 102 1.55 6.17 9.33
N LEU A 103 1.40 6.37 8.03
CA LEU A 103 1.70 7.62 7.33
C LEU A 103 0.37 8.34 7.07
N SER A 104 0.30 9.62 7.42
CA SER A 104 -0.91 10.45 7.27
C SER A 104 -0.55 11.72 6.49
N GLY A 105 -1.52 12.30 5.77
CA GLY A 105 -1.29 13.48 4.93
C GLY A 105 -0.81 13.16 3.52
N ILE A 106 -1.01 11.92 3.07
CA ILE A 106 -0.68 11.50 1.71
C ILE A 106 -1.87 11.85 0.83
N ASN A 107 -1.69 12.84 -0.04
CA ASN A 107 -2.72 13.26 -0.97
C ASN A 107 -2.66 12.35 -2.20
N ALA A 108 -3.66 11.47 -2.37
CA ALA A 108 -3.70 10.54 -3.51
C ALA A 108 -3.81 11.25 -4.88
N LEU A 109 -4.04 12.57 -4.88
CA LEU A 109 -4.11 13.44 -6.06
C LEU A 109 -2.77 14.12 -6.42
N ASP A 110 -1.75 14.02 -5.57
CA ASP A 110 -0.40 14.59 -5.81
C ASP A 110 0.60 13.59 -6.43
N ILE A 111 0.11 12.39 -6.81
CA ILE A 111 0.88 11.34 -7.51
C ILE A 111 0.40 11.28 -8.96
#